data_AF-A0A1A8KIQ6-F1
#
_entry.id   AF-A0A1A8KIQ6-F1
#
_cell.length_a   1.000
_cell.length_b   1.000
_cell.length_c   1.000
_cell.angle_alpha   90.00
_cell.angle_beta   90.00
_cell.angle_gamma   90.00
#
_symmetry.space_group_name_H-M   'P 1'
#
loop_
_entity.id
_entity.type
_entity.pdbx_description
1 polymer ?
#
loop_
_entity_poly.entity_id
_entity_poly.type
_entity_poly.pdbx_seq_one_letter_code
_entity_poly.pdbx_strand_id
1 'polypeptide(L)'
;VTFLGARPSNPTQWIVSQDVRSEGHRVVTLHCRRKESTYDKQRSEMGAQRVLQVDLKMESFPELTGSRWMAWQVAYPSSRSTTQEAETEIRLAREELAGMVPLAMDSEILNTAVLTGKTVAVPVKVVTIGTDASVTDVSEAVTCRTTDEDVVKVSDRCDYVFVNGKEMKGKVKMMVNFTYEYLDAQLE
;
A
#
# COMPACT_ATOMS: atom_id res chain seq x y z
N VAL A 1 -7.74 -1.32 16.89
CA VAL A 1 -8.76 -0.83 15.94
C VAL A 1 -10.09 -1.19 16.53
N THR A 2 -10.99 -0.22 16.59
CA THR A 2 -12.26 -0.34 17.29
C THR A 2 -13.36 0.10 16.35
N PHE A 3 -14.38 -0.73 16.19
CA PHE A 3 -15.52 -0.42 15.33
C PHE A 3 -16.38 0.69 15.97
N LEU A 4 -16.65 1.75 15.23
CA LEU A 4 -17.50 2.87 15.66
C LEU A 4 -18.92 2.74 15.13
N GLY A 5 -19.08 2.39 13.86
CA GLY A 5 -20.37 2.35 13.20
C GLY A 5 -20.27 1.91 11.74
N ALA A 6 -21.43 1.75 11.11
CA ALA A 6 -21.53 1.49 9.68
C ALA A 6 -22.71 2.25 9.08
N ARG A 7 -22.56 2.70 7.84
CA ARG A 7 -23.60 3.42 7.09
C ARG A 7 -23.69 2.91 5.65
N PRO A 8 -24.87 2.97 5.00
CA PRO A 8 -24.97 2.62 3.59
C PRO A 8 -24.11 3.56 2.74
N SER A 9 -23.40 3.01 1.76
CA SER A 9 -22.65 3.83 0.78
C SER A 9 -23.59 4.70 -0.06
N ASN A 10 -24.78 4.17 -0.36
CA ASN A 10 -25.89 4.91 -0.96
C ASN A 10 -27.19 4.65 -0.16
N PRO A 11 -27.68 5.60 0.64
CA PRO A 11 -28.85 5.41 1.49
C PRO A 11 -30.16 5.28 0.70
N THR A 12 -30.20 5.64 -0.58
CA THR A 12 -31.40 5.43 -1.43
C THR A 12 -31.50 4.00 -1.94
N GLN A 13 -30.37 3.27 -2.01
CA GLN A 13 -30.29 1.90 -2.54
C GLN A 13 -30.12 0.83 -1.45
N TRP A 14 -29.48 1.16 -0.33
CA TRP A 14 -29.09 0.19 0.68
C TRP A 14 -29.63 0.55 2.07
N ILE A 15 -30.00 -0.48 2.82
CA ILE A 15 -30.30 -0.44 4.25
C ILE A 15 -29.19 -1.21 4.96
N VAL A 16 -28.58 -0.60 5.97
CA VAL A 16 -27.55 -1.22 6.80
C VAL A 16 -28.01 -1.17 8.24
N SER A 17 -27.99 -2.32 8.92
CA SER A 17 -28.25 -2.43 10.36
C SER A 17 -27.16 -3.27 11.03
N GLN A 18 -26.93 -3.03 12.31
CA GLN A 18 -25.94 -3.75 13.12
C GLN A 18 -26.67 -4.56 14.17
N ASP A 19 -26.14 -5.74 14.51
CA ASP A 19 -26.64 -6.48 15.68
C ASP A 19 -26.40 -5.68 16.97
N VAL A 20 -27.36 -5.77 17.90
CA VAL A 20 -27.28 -5.15 19.23
C VAL A 20 -26.13 -5.82 19.97
N ARG A 21 -25.10 -5.04 20.30
CA ARG A 21 -23.88 -5.54 20.95
C ARG A 21 -24.22 -6.28 22.24
N SER A 22 -23.73 -7.51 22.38
CA SER A 22 -23.24 -7.98 23.68
C SER A 22 -21.87 -7.35 23.89
N GLU A 23 -21.65 -6.66 25.01
CA GLU A 23 -20.35 -6.05 25.31
C GLU A 23 -19.22 -7.10 25.26
N GLY A 24 -18.07 -6.75 24.66
CA GLY A 24 -16.84 -7.55 24.72
C GLY A 24 -16.44 -8.35 23.48
N HIS A 25 -17.23 -8.38 22.39
CA HIS A 25 -16.86 -9.13 21.18
C HIS A 25 -15.95 -8.36 20.22
N ARG A 26 -14.91 -9.04 19.71
CA ARG A 26 -13.98 -8.58 18.65
C ARG A 26 -14.60 -8.61 17.24
N VAL A 27 -15.83 -9.13 17.11
CA VAL A 27 -16.53 -9.35 15.83
C VAL A 27 -17.81 -8.54 15.81
N VAL A 28 -18.06 -7.85 14.70
CA VAL A 28 -19.26 -7.05 14.47
C VAL A 28 -20.00 -7.58 13.24
N THR A 29 -21.26 -7.96 13.43
CA THR A 29 -22.12 -8.43 12.34
C THR A 29 -22.98 -7.28 11.81
N LEU A 30 -22.93 -7.08 10.50
CA LEU A 30 -23.72 -6.08 9.78
C LEU A 30 -24.68 -6.76 8.82
N HIS A 31 -25.93 -6.34 8.84
CA HIS A 31 -26.97 -6.80 7.92
C HIS A 31 -27.19 -5.74 6.86
N CYS A 32 -26.98 -6.13 5.60
CA CYS A 32 -27.13 -5.25 4.45
C CYS A 32 -28.27 -5.75 3.57
N ARG A 33 -29.24 -4.88 3.28
CA ARG A 33 -30.38 -5.19 2.41
C ARG A 33 -30.51 -4.14 1.33
N ARG A 34 -30.58 -4.58 0.07
CA ARG A 34 -30.90 -3.70 -1.06
C ARG A 34 -32.38 -3.32 -0.98
N LYS A 35 -32.70 -2.04 -1.14
CA LYS A 35 -34.07 -1.56 -1.29
C LYS A 35 -34.60 -2.00 -2.65
N GLU A 36 -35.81 -2.54 -2.68
CA GLU A 36 -36.47 -2.85 -3.94
C GLU A 36 -36.93 -1.55 -4.59
N SER A 37 -36.38 -1.25 -5.77
CA SER A 37 -36.80 -0.16 -6.63
C SER A 37 -37.53 -0.79 -7.82
N THR A 38 -38.78 -0.37 -8.05
CA THR A 38 -39.59 -0.81 -9.20
C THR A 38 -38.98 -0.39 -10.55
N TYR A 39 -38.05 0.58 -10.55
CA TYR A 39 -37.36 1.08 -11.74
C TYR A 39 -35.98 0.42 -11.99
N ASP A 40 -35.38 -0.26 -11.00
CA ASP A 40 -34.04 -0.86 -11.11
C ASP A 40 -34.01 -2.28 -11.67
N LYS A 41 -35.16 -2.86 -12.06
CA LYS A 41 -35.17 -4.17 -12.75
C LYS A 41 -34.44 -4.14 -14.09
N GLN A 42 -34.17 -2.97 -14.67
CA GLN A 42 -33.55 -2.81 -15.99
C GLN A 42 -32.07 -2.39 -15.97
N ARG A 43 -31.50 -2.00 -14.81
CA ARG A 43 -30.12 -1.52 -14.75
C ARG A 43 -29.36 -2.20 -13.62
N SER A 44 -29.14 -3.51 -13.78
CA SER A 44 -28.06 -4.16 -13.04
C SER A 44 -26.75 -3.55 -13.54
N GLU A 45 -26.19 -2.59 -12.82
CA GLU A 45 -24.84 -2.11 -13.12
C GLU A 45 -23.90 -3.32 -13.09
N MET A 46 -23.36 -3.67 -14.25
CA MET A 46 -22.34 -4.72 -14.34
C MET A 46 -21.05 -4.16 -13.77
N GLY A 47 -20.83 -4.37 -12.47
CA GLY A 47 -19.65 -3.87 -11.78
C GLY A 47 -19.69 -4.10 -10.28
N ALA A 48 -18.56 -3.84 -9.61
CA ALA A 48 -18.49 -3.85 -8.17
C ALA A 48 -19.34 -2.70 -7.58
N GLN A 49 -20.31 -3.03 -6.74
CA GLN A 49 -21.17 -2.04 -6.09
C GLN A 49 -20.68 -1.74 -4.67
N ARG A 50 -20.58 -0.46 -4.32
CA ARG A 50 -20.28 -0.04 -2.94
C ARG A 50 -21.54 -0.20 -2.09
N VAL A 51 -21.51 -1.10 -1.10
CA VAL A 51 -22.67 -1.43 -0.26
C VAL A 51 -22.73 -0.56 1.00
N LEU A 52 -21.65 -0.53 1.77
CA LEU A 52 -21.57 0.14 3.06
C LEU A 52 -20.20 0.80 3.29
N GLN A 53 -20.15 1.74 4.21
CA GLN A 53 -18.92 2.33 4.75
C GLN A 53 -18.84 1.97 6.24
N VAL A 54 -17.66 1.57 6.70
CA VAL A 54 -17.40 1.27 8.11
C VAL A 54 -16.53 2.38 8.70
N ASP A 55 -17.00 2.94 9.82
CA ASP A 55 -16.23 3.92 10.60
C ASP A 55 -15.44 3.17 11.68
N LEU A 56 -14.13 3.37 11.69
CA LEU A 56 -13.20 2.71 12.61
C LEU A 56 -12.43 3.77 13.39
N LYS A 57 -12.19 3.50 14.67
CA LYS A 57 -11.25 4.24 15.50
C LYS A 57 -9.96 3.45 15.61
N MET A 58 -8.84 4.10 15.32
CA MET A 58 -7.56 3.59 15.79
C MET A 58 -7.31 4.05 17.21
N GLU A 59 -6.91 3.11 18.05
CA GLU A 59 -6.33 3.43 19.36
C GLU A 59 -4.90 3.92 19.12
N SER A 60 -4.45 4.87 19.94
CA SER A 60 -3.10 5.46 19.83
C SER A 60 -2.03 4.38 19.93
N PHE A 61 -1.07 4.40 19.01
CA PHE A 61 0.03 3.46 19.00
C PHE A 61 1.18 4.04 19.82
N PRO A 62 1.84 3.24 20.67
CA PRO A 62 3.11 3.63 21.27
C PRO A 62 4.21 3.79 20.20
N GLU A 63 4.12 2.99 19.13
CA GLU A 63 5.04 2.98 18.00
C GLU A 63 4.55 3.92 16.89
N LEU A 64 5.48 4.67 16.30
CA LEU A 64 5.20 5.74 15.34
C LEU A 64 4.78 5.23 13.95
N THR A 65 4.92 3.93 13.71
CA THR A 65 4.52 3.19 12.51
C THR A 65 3.98 1.85 12.99
N GLY A 66 2.81 1.45 12.50
CA GLY A 66 2.19 0.21 12.92
C GLY A 66 1.06 -0.18 11.99
N SER A 67 0.88 -1.49 11.81
CA SER A 67 -0.25 -2.02 11.08
C SER A 67 -1.22 -2.78 11.97
N ARG A 68 -2.47 -2.81 11.54
CA ARG A 68 -3.55 -3.56 12.18
C ARG A 68 -4.29 -4.33 11.11
N TRP A 69 -4.58 -5.57 11.42
CA TRP A 69 -5.31 -6.45 10.54
C TRP A 69 -6.77 -6.47 10.97
N MET A 70 -7.64 -6.49 9.97
CA MET A 70 -9.05 -6.84 10.15
C MET A 70 -9.43 -7.88 9.13
N ALA A 71 -10.41 -8.69 9.48
CA ALA A 71 -10.88 -9.75 8.64
C ALA A 71 -12.36 -9.58 8.34
N TRP A 72 -12.76 -9.94 7.13
CA TRP A 72 -14.09 -9.75 6.60
C TRP A 72 -14.63 -11.07 6.10
N GLN A 73 -15.90 -11.33 6.40
CA GLN A 73 -16.61 -12.47 5.86
C GLN A 73 -18.03 -12.07 5.48
N VAL A 74 -18.47 -12.53 4.30
CA VAL A 74 -19.80 -12.24 3.79
C VAL A 74 -20.60 -13.54 3.74
N ALA A 75 -21.77 -13.53 4.38
CA ALA A 75 -22.75 -14.61 4.29
C ALA A 75 -23.96 -14.14 3.49
N TYR A 76 -24.41 -14.96 2.54
CA TYR A 76 -25.62 -14.72 1.75
C TYR A 76 -26.74 -15.66 2.24
N PRO A 77 -27.76 -15.14 2.95
CA PRO A 77 -28.78 -15.97 3.57
C PRO A 77 -29.61 -16.79 2.56
N SER A 78 -29.84 -16.23 1.37
CA SER A 78 -30.65 -16.86 0.31
C SER A 78 -30.02 -18.13 -0.24
N SER A 79 -28.69 -18.17 -0.38
CA SER A 79 -27.93 -19.30 -0.90
C SER A 79 -27.28 -20.15 0.19
N ARG A 80 -27.37 -19.73 1.46
CA ARG A 80 -26.63 -20.32 2.61
C ARG A 80 -25.12 -20.46 2.34
N SER A 81 -24.59 -19.58 1.51
CA SER A 81 -23.17 -19.57 1.13
C SER A 81 -22.43 -18.50 1.90
N THR A 82 -21.22 -18.81 2.34
CA THR A 82 -20.32 -17.88 3.02
C THR A 82 -19.03 -17.77 2.24
N THR A 83 -18.49 -16.56 2.12
CA THR A 83 -17.18 -16.34 1.46
C THR A 83 -16.04 -16.83 2.34
N GLN A 84 -14.88 -17.02 1.73
CA GLN A 84 -13.64 -17.08 2.50
C GLN A 84 -13.41 -15.76 3.24
N GLU A 85 -12.70 -15.85 4.34
CA GLU A 85 -12.29 -14.70 5.12
C GLU A 85 -11.25 -13.90 4.34
N ALA A 86 -11.50 -12.60 4.18
CA ALA A 86 -10.61 -11.69 3.48
C ALA A 86 -9.96 -10.77 4.50
N GLU A 87 -8.63 -10.71 4.52
CA GLU A 87 -7.89 -9.85 5.42
C GLU A 87 -7.60 -8.50 4.77
N THR A 88 -7.60 -7.44 5.59
CA THR A 88 -7.20 -6.10 5.19
C THR A 88 -6.22 -5.54 6.21
N GLU A 89 -5.05 -5.13 5.72
CA GLU A 89 -4.08 -4.40 6.52
C GLU A 89 -4.42 -2.91 6.52
N ILE A 90 -4.60 -2.33 7.71
CA ILE A 90 -4.63 -0.87 7.89
C ILE A 90 -3.26 -0.43 8.37
N ARG A 91 -2.60 0.41 7.58
CA ARG A 91 -1.32 1.02 7.93
C ARG A 91 -1.56 2.42 8.46
N LEU A 92 -0.84 2.77 9.53
CA LEU A 92 -0.72 4.16 9.95
C LEU A 92 0.47 4.82 9.27
N ALA A 93 0.21 6.01 8.77
CA ALA A 93 1.20 6.93 8.25
C ALA A 93 1.20 8.21 9.10
N ARG A 94 2.37 8.83 9.25
CA ARG A 94 2.47 10.13 9.94
C ARG A 94 1.94 11.27 9.09
N GLU A 95 2.11 11.15 7.78
CA GLU A 95 1.75 12.15 6.79
C GLU A 95 0.87 11.51 5.72
N GLU A 96 -0.08 12.27 5.20
CA GLU A 96 -0.81 11.86 4.01
C GLU A 96 0.08 12.08 2.78
N LEU A 97 0.73 11.00 2.34
CA LEU A 97 1.61 11.03 1.18
C LEU A 97 0.85 10.57 -0.07
N ALA A 98 0.95 11.37 -1.14
CA ALA A 98 0.44 11.07 -2.46
C ALA A 98 1.37 10.12 -3.24
N GLY A 99 2.68 10.15 -2.97
CA GLY A 99 3.64 9.26 -3.63
C GLY A 99 5.09 9.46 -3.20
N MET A 100 5.96 8.61 -3.75
CA MET A 100 7.41 8.61 -3.57
C MET A 100 8.09 8.60 -4.94
N VAL A 101 9.22 9.30 -5.06
CA VAL A 101 10.05 9.32 -6.26
C VAL A 101 11.53 9.18 -5.90
N PRO A 102 12.19 8.07 -6.25
CA PRO A 102 13.65 7.98 -6.26
C PRO A 102 14.21 8.67 -7.51
N LEU A 103 15.30 9.42 -7.34
CA LEU A 103 15.92 10.27 -8.34
C LEU A 103 17.41 9.94 -8.42
N ALA A 104 17.90 9.65 -9.61
CA ALA A 104 19.32 9.54 -9.91
C ALA A 104 19.72 10.58 -10.96
N MET A 105 20.95 11.04 -10.92
CA MET A 105 21.48 11.97 -11.94
C MET A 105 21.67 11.29 -13.29
N ASP A 106 22.09 10.02 -13.25
CA ASP A 106 22.32 9.18 -14.42
C ASP A 106 21.51 7.88 -14.26
N SER A 107 20.80 7.46 -15.31
CA SER A 107 20.06 6.19 -15.35
C SER A 107 20.87 5.05 -15.97
N GLU A 108 22.15 5.30 -16.29
CA GLU A 108 23.04 4.32 -16.91
C GLU A 108 24.30 4.17 -16.06
N ILE A 109 24.70 2.93 -15.82
CA ILE A 109 25.93 2.62 -15.10
C ILE A 109 26.78 1.63 -15.90
N LEU A 110 28.01 2.04 -16.20
CA LEU A 110 28.97 1.21 -16.91
C LEU A 110 30.04 0.68 -15.96
N ASN A 111 30.17 -0.64 -15.89
CA ASN A 111 31.17 -1.28 -15.04
C ASN A 111 32.58 -1.18 -15.62
N THR A 112 33.26 -0.05 -15.38
CA THR A 112 34.68 0.16 -15.71
C THR A 112 35.62 -0.30 -14.60
N ALA A 113 35.07 -0.72 -13.45
CA ALA A 113 35.85 -1.17 -12.29
C ALA A 113 36.67 -2.43 -12.57
N VAL A 114 36.22 -3.28 -13.51
CA VAL A 114 36.96 -4.47 -13.97
C VAL A 114 38.32 -4.09 -14.56
N LEU A 115 38.40 -2.96 -15.28
CA LEU A 115 39.61 -2.50 -15.95
C LEU A 115 40.43 -1.53 -15.09
N THR A 116 39.76 -0.70 -14.30
CA THR A 116 40.39 0.41 -13.56
C THR A 116 40.64 0.10 -12.09
N GLY A 117 40.00 -0.93 -11.54
CA GLY A 117 39.97 -1.22 -10.10
C GLY A 117 39.18 -0.20 -9.27
N LYS A 118 38.51 0.78 -9.90
CA LYS A 118 37.75 1.85 -9.21
C LYS A 118 36.26 1.60 -9.32
N THR A 119 35.57 1.61 -8.19
CA THR A 119 34.10 1.49 -8.14
C THR A 119 33.45 2.67 -8.85
N VAL A 120 32.41 2.39 -9.64
CA VAL A 120 31.56 3.41 -10.27
C VAL A 120 30.27 3.48 -9.47
N ALA A 121 29.87 4.68 -9.05
CA ALA A 121 28.69 4.90 -8.23
C ALA A 121 27.87 6.07 -8.76
N VAL A 122 26.54 5.92 -8.73
CA VAL A 122 25.56 6.94 -9.10
C VAL A 122 24.77 7.32 -7.85
N PRO A 123 24.84 8.59 -7.40
CA PRO A 123 24.08 9.07 -6.25
C PRO A 123 22.57 8.99 -6.49
N VAL A 124 21.83 8.64 -5.44
CA VAL A 124 20.36 8.58 -5.43
C VAL A 124 19.81 9.48 -4.33
N LYS A 125 18.77 10.24 -4.67
CA LYS A 125 17.94 10.98 -3.71
C LYS A 125 16.52 10.43 -3.75
N VAL A 126 15.83 10.44 -2.62
CA VAL A 126 14.44 9.98 -2.57
C VAL A 126 13.58 11.03 -1.92
N VAL A 127 12.51 11.41 -2.61
CA VAL A 127 11.57 12.42 -2.14
C VAL A 127 10.16 11.83 -2.04
N THR A 128 9.39 12.35 -1.09
CA THR A 128 7.95 12.08 -0.98
C THR A 128 7.16 13.32 -1.40
N ILE A 129 5.95 13.07 -1.90
CA ILE A 129 5.01 14.10 -2.33
C ILE A 129 3.80 14.01 -1.41
N GLY A 130 3.48 15.06 -0.67
CA GLY A 130 2.29 15.16 0.18
C GLY A 130 1.01 15.37 -0.65
N THR A 131 -0.16 15.08 -0.06
CA THR A 131 -1.47 15.39 -0.68
C THR A 131 -1.70 16.89 -0.88
N ASP A 132 -0.98 17.72 -0.12
CA ASP A 132 -0.90 19.18 -0.25
C ASP A 132 0.11 19.66 -1.31
N ALA A 133 0.69 18.73 -2.09
CA ALA A 133 1.76 18.96 -3.06
C ALA A 133 3.09 19.46 -2.47
N SER A 134 3.31 19.30 -1.16
CA SER A 134 4.62 19.48 -0.55
C SER A 134 5.59 18.39 -1.02
N VAL A 135 6.88 18.72 -1.11
CA VAL A 135 7.96 17.79 -1.46
C VAL A 135 8.96 17.74 -0.31
N THR A 136 9.21 16.55 0.22
CA THR A 136 10.09 16.32 1.37
C THR A 136 11.19 15.32 1.02
N ASP A 137 12.43 15.62 1.39
CA ASP A 137 13.59 14.72 1.23
C ASP A 137 13.55 13.67 2.35
N VAL A 138 13.48 12.40 1.98
CA VAL A 138 13.40 11.25 2.90
C VAL A 138 14.57 10.30 2.74
N SER A 139 15.64 10.70 2.05
CA SER A 139 16.81 9.86 1.74
C SER A 139 17.44 9.16 2.95
N GLU A 140 17.38 9.75 4.15
CA GLU A 140 17.96 9.15 5.35
C GLU A 140 17.07 8.10 6.04
N ALA A 141 15.81 7.97 5.62
CA ALA A 141 14.82 7.11 6.25
C ALA A 141 14.29 6.00 5.33
N VAL A 142 14.77 5.93 4.09
CA VAL A 142 14.37 4.90 3.12
C VAL A 142 15.12 3.60 3.34
N THR A 143 14.51 2.51 2.91
CA THR A 143 15.17 1.22 2.70
C THR A 143 15.17 0.90 1.22
N CYS A 144 16.17 0.16 0.76
CA CYS A 144 16.33 -0.13 -0.66
C CYS A 144 16.83 -1.54 -0.90
N ARG A 145 16.52 -2.07 -2.09
CA ARG A 145 16.94 -3.41 -2.51
C ARG A 145 17.07 -3.47 -4.03
N THR A 146 18.19 -4.00 -4.50
CA THR A 146 18.36 -4.32 -5.93
C THR A 146 17.63 -5.62 -6.28
N THR A 147 17.12 -5.71 -7.50
CA THR A 147 16.47 -6.95 -7.98
C THR A 147 17.48 -8.01 -8.43
N ASP A 148 18.73 -7.64 -8.72
CA ASP A 148 19.81 -8.56 -9.12
C ASP A 148 21.20 -7.98 -8.76
N GLU A 149 21.79 -8.50 -7.69
CA GLU A 149 23.10 -8.08 -7.16
C GLU A 149 24.28 -8.46 -8.08
N ASP A 150 24.10 -9.37 -9.05
CA ASP A 150 25.12 -9.72 -10.04
C ASP A 150 25.28 -8.65 -11.12
N VAL A 151 24.39 -7.65 -11.17
CA VAL A 151 24.33 -6.59 -12.17
C VAL A 151 24.56 -5.21 -11.56
N VAL A 152 23.85 -4.86 -10.48
CA VAL A 152 24.03 -3.59 -9.76
C VAL A 152 23.79 -3.76 -8.27
N LYS A 153 24.58 -3.07 -7.46
CA LYS A 153 24.46 -3.05 -6.00
C LYS A 153 23.95 -1.71 -5.52
N VAL A 154 23.40 -1.69 -4.32
CA VAL A 154 22.97 -0.49 -3.62
C VAL A 154 23.72 -0.38 -2.30
N SER A 155 24.01 0.86 -1.89
CA SER A 155 24.60 1.16 -0.59
C SER A 155 23.65 0.81 0.57
N ASP A 156 24.20 0.51 1.74
CA ASP A 156 23.41 0.23 2.95
C ASP A 156 22.54 1.41 3.38
N ARG A 157 22.94 2.63 2.99
CA ARG A 157 22.23 3.89 3.27
C ARG A 157 21.32 4.34 2.12
N CYS A 158 21.26 3.58 1.03
CA CYS A 158 20.42 3.90 -0.12
C CYS A 158 20.70 5.26 -0.78
N ASP A 159 21.89 5.83 -0.57
CA ASP A 159 22.31 7.15 -1.07
C ASP A 159 23.07 7.08 -2.40
N TYR A 160 23.45 5.87 -2.84
CA TYR A 160 23.97 5.60 -4.17
C TYR A 160 23.81 4.14 -4.59
N VAL A 161 23.73 3.91 -5.90
CA VAL A 161 23.86 2.60 -6.57
C VAL A 161 25.24 2.47 -7.19
N PHE A 162 25.80 1.26 -7.26
CA PHE A 162 27.19 1.09 -7.70
C PHE A 162 27.48 -0.27 -8.34
N VAL A 163 28.60 -0.30 -9.06
CA VAL A 163 29.26 -1.50 -9.57
C VAL A 163 30.74 -1.45 -9.16
N ASN A 164 31.26 -2.57 -8.67
CA ASN A 164 32.61 -2.65 -8.12
C ASN A 164 33.53 -3.63 -8.85
N GLY A 165 33.11 -4.09 -10.03
CA GLY A 165 33.93 -4.94 -10.91
C GLY A 165 33.75 -6.43 -10.66
N LYS A 166 32.85 -6.81 -9.73
CA LYS A 166 32.48 -8.20 -9.49
C LYS A 166 31.21 -8.62 -10.23
N GLU A 167 30.46 -7.65 -10.75
CA GLU A 167 29.24 -7.86 -11.52
C GLU A 167 29.59 -8.51 -12.87
N MET A 168 29.11 -9.74 -13.10
CA MET A 168 29.46 -10.54 -14.29
C MET A 168 28.41 -10.45 -15.41
N LYS A 169 27.30 -9.75 -15.16
CA LYS A 169 26.17 -9.64 -16.08
C LYS A 169 25.78 -8.18 -16.25
N GLY A 170 25.24 -7.84 -17.41
CA GLY A 170 24.56 -6.57 -17.67
C GLY A 170 23.07 -6.80 -17.90
N LYS A 171 22.25 -5.79 -17.62
CA LYS A 171 20.80 -5.84 -17.84
C LYS A 171 20.29 -4.46 -18.23
N VAL A 172 19.40 -4.42 -19.21
CA VAL A 172 18.64 -3.21 -19.57
C VAL A 172 17.36 -3.18 -18.74
N LYS A 173 16.91 -2.00 -18.33
CA LYS A 173 15.73 -1.82 -17.45
C LYS A 173 15.89 -2.54 -16.12
N MET A 174 17.04 -2.33 -15.50
CA MET A 174 17.29 -2.83 -14.16
C MET A 174 16.42 -2.05 -13.18
N MET A 175 15.87 -2.69 -12.16
CA MET A 175 15.07 -2.00 -11.14
C MET A 175 15.73 -2.08 -9.78
N VAL A 176 15.80 -0.95 -9.09
CA VAL A 176 16.13 -0.85 -7.66
C VAL A 176 14.88 -0.37 -6.92
N ASN A 177 14.46 -1.15 -5.93
CA ASN A 177 13.27 -0.86 -5.14
C ASN A 177 13.66 0.03 -3.96
N PHE A 178 12.83 1.02 -3.67
CA PHE A 178 12.90 1.87 -2.50
C PHE A 178 11.58 1.80 -1.75
N THR A 179 11.65 1.73 -0.42
CA THR A 179 10.49 1.62 0.47
C THR A 179 10.60 2.64 1.59
N TYR A 180 9.51 3.36 1.85
CA TYR A 180 9.36 4.29 2.97
C TYR A 180 7.93 4.27 3.48
N GLU A 181 7.77 4.06 4.78
CA GLU A 181 6.47 3.83 5.40
C GLU A 181 5.63 2.78 4.64
N TYR A 182 4.56 3.21 3.97
CA TYR A 182 3.66 2.35 3.19
C TYR A 182 3.85 2.48 1.67
N LEU A 183 4.80 3.31 1.23
CA LEU A 183 5.07 3.57 -0.17
C LEU A 183 6.26 2.74 -0.66
N ASP A 184 6.11 2.22 -1.87
CA ASP A 184 7.16 1.57 -2.63
C ASP A 184 7.32 2.29 -3.97
N ALA A 185 8.56 2.49 -4.40
CA ALA A 185 8.89 3.08 -5.68
C ALA A 185 10.11 2.39 -6.30
N GLN A 186 10.25 2.50 -7.62
CA GLN A 186 11.35 1.88 -8.36
C GLN A 186 12.15 2.95 -9.11
N LEU A 187 13.46 2.76 -9.10
CA LEU A 187 14.40 3.45 -9.98
C LEU A 187 14.79 2.49 -11.11
N GLU A 188 14.59 2.92 -12.36
CA GLU A 188 15.01 2.23 -13.59
C GLU A 188 16.37 2.75 -14.09
#